data_AF-A0A8T0HZY9-F1
#
_entry.id   AF-A0A8T0HZY9-F1
#
_cell.length_a   1.000
_cell.length_b   1.000
_cell.length_c   1.000
_cell.angle_alpha   90.00
_cell.angle_beta   90.00
_cell.angle_gamma   90.00
#
_symmetry.space_group_name_H-M   'P 1'
#
loop_
_entity.id
_entity.type
_entity.pdbx_description
1 polymer ?
#
loop_
_entity_poly.entity_id
_entity_poly.type
_entity_poly.pdbx_seq_one_letter_code
_entity_poly.pdbx_strand_id
1 'polypeptide(L)'
;MLGTWCGRQEHKFFAAMAMAMAMPTAAATATAPRTAIAVLAPSTASRPQPPLLPFCANLSSFHNQPAPWRLHSRRQPMASNRKFNALLSSGNARRATAVASADAQAQADTTTVTVKEFLQDLKPVGRTRLIVNTGVAVLESTITNLDKLFYHVMPGRGEYANLMMKEENVDFHLLIDKVVSAKLETGKSMRGDIPTYMIRFKDDNGAVAASLLVMWKPGSDGDFDDGQVEAYQNLLKKYGSDITFTANSSE
;
A
#
# COMPACT_ATOMS: atom_id res chain seq x y z
N MET A 1 3.70 -41.80 -46.60
CA MET A 1 3.66 -41.72 -45.13
C MET A 1 2.44 -40.87 -44.79
N LEU A 2 1.25 -41.46 -44.60
CA LEU A 2 0.70 -41.98 -43.32
C LEU A 2 0.90 -40.95 -42.18
N GLY A 3 -0.11 -40.32 -41.59
CA GLY A 3 -1.55 -40.48 -41.73
C GLY A 3 -2.33 -39.37 -41.02
N THR A 4 -3.61 -39.24 -41.40
CA THR A 4 -4.70 -38.52 -40.73
C THR A 4 -5.40 -39.46 -39.75
N TRP A 5 -5.84 -38.94 -38.59
CA TRP A 5 -6.97 -39.43 -37.75
C TRP A 5 -7.09 -38.47 -36.54
N CYS A 6 -8.16 -37.71 -36.29
CA CYS A 6 -9.61 -37.96 -36.16
C CYS A 6 -10.05 -38.43 -34.75
N GLY A 7 -10.79 -37.53 -34.08
CA GLY A 7 -11.90 -37.82 -33.17
C GLY A 7 -11.56 -37.92 -31.67
N ARG A 8 -12.49 -37.71 -30.73
CA ARG A 8 -13.91 -37.26 -30.73
C ARG A 8 -14.42 -37.53 -29.30
N GLN A 9 -15.13 -36.56 -28.69
CA GLN A 9 -16.23 -36.68 -27.69
C GLN A 9 -15.97 -37.46 -26.37
N GLU A 10 -16.68 -37.32 -25.25
CA GLU A 10 -17.64 -36.36 -24.67
C GLU A 10 -17.96 -36.85 -23.23
N HIS A 11 -18.52 -35.93 -22.44
CA HIS A 11 -19.56 -36.12 -21.41
C HIS A 11 -19.31 -36.93 -20.12
N LYS A 12 -19.41 -36.16 -19.03
CA LYS A 12 -20.37 -36.27 -17.90
C LYS A 12 -20.43 -37.59 -17.12
N PHE A 13 -20.22 -37.49 -15.80
CA PHE A 13 -21.17 -38.05 -14.84
C PHE A 13 -21.30 -37.14 -13.60
N PHE A 14 -22.55 -36.95 -13.20
CA PHE A 14 -23.09 -36.14 -12.11
C PHE A 14 -23.39 -37.05 -10.91
N ALA A 15 -23.42 -36.46 -9.70
CA ALA A 15 -24.19 -36.87 -8.51
C ALA A 15 -23.78 -38.20 -7.83
N ALA A 16 -24.01 -38.48 -6.54
CA ALA A 16 -24.77 -37.86 -5.46
C ALA A 16 -24.19 -38.43 -4.12
N MET A 17 -24.16 -37.66 -3.03
CA MET A 17 -25.11 -37.75 -1.89
C MET A 17 -24.95 -38.99 -0.98
N ALA A 18 -24.58 -38.79 0.29
CA ALA A 18 -25.24 -39.44 1.45
C ALA A 18 -24.71 -38.88 2.79
N MET A 19 -25.66 -38.42 3.62
CA MET A 19 -25.54 -38.18 5.06
C MET A 19 -25.50 -39.51 5.85
N ALA A 20 -24.80 -39.52 6.99
CA ALA A 20 -25.17 -40.24 8.22
C ALA A 20 -24.35 -39.64 9.38
N MET A 21 -24.93 -38.86 10.30
CA MET A 21 -25.64 -39.28 11.53
C MET A 21 -24.77 -40.04 12.56
N ALA A 22 -24.42 -39.28 13.61
CA ALA A 22 -24.19 -39.57 15.03
C ALA A 22 -24.02 -41.02 15.54
N MET A 23 -23.10 -41.20 16.51
CA MET A 23 -23.36 -41.71 17.86
C MET A 23 -22.11 -41.53 18.76
N PRO A 24 -22.25 -41.19 20.06
CA PRO A 24 -21.16 -41.11 21.03
C PRO A 24 -20.95 -42.48 21.72
N THR A 25 -19.70 -42.82 22.04
CA THR A 25 -19.39 -43.94 22.95
C THR A 25 -18.42 -43.53 24.05
N ALA A 26 -18.60 -44.21 25.16
CA ALA A 26 -18.37 -43.78 26.52
C ALA A 26 -16.93 -43.96 27.02
N ALA A 27 -16.76 -43.47 28.26
CA ALA A 27 -15.55 -43.45 29.06
C ALA A 27 -14.83 -44.80 29.22
N ALA A 28 -13.50 -44.71 29.34
CA ALA A 28 -12.69 -45.67 30.06
C ALA A 28 -11.54 -44.94 30.77
N THR A 29 -11.63 -44.88 32.09
CA THR A 29 -10.56 -44.60 33.04
C THR A 29 -9.44 -45.64 32.90
N ALA A 30 -8.21 -45.19 32.68
CA ALA A 30 -7.02 -46.00 32.88
C ALA A 30 -5.94 -45.17 33.58
N THR A 31 -5.76 -45.46 34.86
CA THR A 31 -4.72 -44.97 35.76
C THR A 31 -3.38 -45.56 35.34
N ALA A 32 -2.40 -44.72 35.00
CA ALA A 32 -1.01 -45.14 34.74
C ALA A 32 -0.07 -44.60 35.84
N PRO A 33 0.97 -45.37 36.22
CA PRO A 33 1.78 -45.08 37.40
C PRO A 33 2.75 -43.91 37.20
N ARG A 34 2.90 -43.10 38.26
CA ARG A 34 3.88 -42.01 38.37
C ARG A 34 5.28 -42.58 38.46
N THR A 35 6.05 -42.46 37.38
CA THR A 35 7.50 -42.62 37.42
C THR A 35 8.10 -41.35 38.02
N ALA A 36 8.68 -41.45 39.21
CA ALA A 36 9.42 -40.35 39.84
C ALA A 36 10.71 -40.10 39.05
N ILE A 37 10.76 -38.98 38.33
CA ILE A 37 12.01 -38.45 37.78
C ILE A 37 12.63 -37.56 38.87
N ALA A 38 13.77 -37.99 39.39
CA ALA A 38 14.60 -37.19 40.28
C ALA A 38 15.11 -35.97 39.50
N VAL A 39 14.57 -34.78 39.82
CA VAL A 39 15.08 -33.51 39.32
C VAL A 39 16.33 -33.16 40.12
N LEU A 40 17.49 -33.36 39.49
CA LEU A 40 18.76 -32.78 39.94
C LEU A 40 18.64 -31.25 39.91
N ALA A 41 18.74 -30.63 41.07
CA ALA A 41 18.77 -29.17 41.22
C ALA A 41 20.02 -28.60 40.53
N PRO A 42 19.91 -27.58 39.67
CA PRO A 42 21.07 -26.88 39.16
C PRO A 42 21.68 -25.98 40.25
N SER A 43 22.99 -26.15 40.42
CA SER A 43 23.87 -25.33 41.24
C SER A 43 23.70 -23.83 40.93
N THR A 44 23.43 -23.04 41.97
CA THR A 44 23.35 -21.58 41.92
C THR A 44 24.74 -20.97 41.77
N ALA A 45 25.17 -20.76 40.52
CA ALA A 45 26.24 -19.82 40.22
C ALA A 45 25.66 -18.40 40.15
N SER A 46 25.97 -17.59 41.16
CA SER A 46 25.60 -16.17 41.25
C SER A 46 26.17 -15.37 40.09
N ARG A 47 25.32 -14.92 39.16
CA ARG A 47 25.68 -13.88 38.20
C ARG A 47 25.69 -12.51 38.89
N PRO A 48 26.71 -11.66 38.64
CA PRO A 48 26.71 -10.28 39.13
C PRO A 48 25.59 -9.48 38.44
N GLN A 49 24.79 -8.77 39.23
CA GLN A 49 23.80 -7.82 38.71
C GLN A 49 24.50 -6.57 38.16
N PRO A 50 24.12 -6.06 36.97
CA PRO A 50 24.54 -4.74 36.53
C PRO A 50 23.86 -3.63 37.36
N PRO A 51 24.51 -2.47 37.55
CA PRO A 51 23.96 -1.38 38.35
C PRO A 51 22.68 -0.82 37.73
N LEU A 52 21.67 -0.64 38.57
CA LEU A 52 20.44 0.08 38.27
C LEU A 52 20.77 1.55 37.98
N LEU A 53 20.56 1.98 36.73
CA LEU A 53 20.57 3.40 36.38
C LEU A 53 19.27 4.05 36.86
N PRO A 54 19.32 5.26 37.43
CA PRO A 54 18.14 5.93 37.96
C PRO A 54 17.19 6.35 36.83
N PHE A 55 15.94 5.91 36.99
CA PHE A 55 14.75 6.44 36.33
C PHE A 55 14.63 7.94 36.62
N CYS A 56 14.96 8.80 35.66
CA CYS A 56 14.53 10.19 35.68
C CYS A 56 13.13 10.27 35.06
N ALA A 57 12.13 10.24 35.94
CA ALA A 57 10.80 10.75 35.63
C ALA A 57 10.90 12.28 35.45
N ASN A 58 10.49 12.79 34.29
CA ASN A 58 10.01 14.16 34.22
C ASN A 58 8.88 14.25 33.18
N LEU A 59 7.67 14.00 33.66
CA LEU A 59 6.44 14.44 33.01
C LEU A 59 6.19 15.89 33.38
N SER A 60 5.44 16.57 32.50
CA SER A 60 4.70 17.81 32.69
C SER A 60 5.47 19.12 32.48
N SER A 61 5.42 19.63 31.25
CA SER A 61 4.94 20.99 30.95
C SER A 61 5.19 21.35 29.47
N PHE A 62 4.22 21.11 28.60
CA PHE A 62 4.07 21.95 27.40
C PHE A 62 2.65 22.46 27.34
N HIS A 63 2.49 23.62 27.98
CA HIS A 63 1.33 24.46 27.91
C HIS A 63 1.32 25.17 26.56
N ASN A 64 0.23 24.96 25.84
CA ASN A 64 -0.44 25.81 24.88
C ASN A 64 0.05 27.28 24.84
N GLN A 65 0.61 27.72 23.71
CA GLN A 65 0.84 29.13 23.37
C GLN A 65 0.29 29.39 21.95
N PRO A 66 -0.72 30.25 21.77
CA PRO A 66 -1.21 30.64 20.46
C PRO A 66 -0.31 31.71 19.80
N ALA A 67 -0.14 31.59 18.48
CA ALA A 67 0.65 32.47 17.64
C ALA A 67 0.08 33.91 17.57
N PRO A 68 0.94 34.95 17.59
CA PRO A 68 0.54 36.30 17.24
C PRO A 68 1.23 36.76 15.95
N TRP A 69 0.49 36.80 14.84
CA TRP A 69 0.84 37.72 13.75
C TRP A 69 -0.43 38.35 13.18
N ARG A 70 -0.63 39.63 13.51
CA ARG A 70 -1.64 40.52 12.96
C ARG A 70 -0.99 41.90 12.77
N LEU A 71 -0.51 42.20 11.57
CA LEU A 71 -0.21 43.56 11.09
C LEU A 71 -0.66 43.61 9.63
N HIS A 72 -1.82 44.19 9.31
CA HIS A 72 -2.01 45.60 8.93
C HIS A 72 -1.00 46.14 7.91
N SER A 73 -1.37 46.10 6.62
CA SER A 73 -0.99 47.16 5.69
C SER A 73 -1.94 47.23 4.48
N ARG A 74 -2.84 48.20 4.56
CA ARG A 74 -3.12 49.22 3.52
C ARG A 74 -3.52 48.73 2.12
N ARG A 75 -4.83 48.76 1.86
CA ARG A 75 -5.38 49.00 0.51
C ARG A 75 -5.13 50.46 0.14
N GLN A 76 -4.57 50.70 -1.04
CA GLN A 76 -4.79 51.94 -1.80
C GLN A 76 -5.47 51.61 -3.12
N PRO A 77 -6.50 52.38 -3.52
CA PRO A 77 -7.11 52.26 -4.84
C PRO A 77 -6.29 53.07 -5.84
N MET A 78 -5.78 52.42 -6.88
CA MET A 78 -5.25 53.14 -8.05
C MET A 78 -6.33 53.23 -9.13
N ALA A 79 -6.49 54.46 -9.57
CA ALA A 79 -7.51 54.95 -10.48
C ALA A 79 -7.46 54.29 -11.86
N SER A 80 -8.64 54.25 -12.46
CA SER A 80 -8.91 53.95 -13.85
C SER A 80 -8.04 54.77 -14.80
N ASN A 81 -7.33 54.11 -15.71
CA ASN A 81 -6.82 54.75 -16.91
C ASN A 81 -7.48 54.12 -18.14
N ARG A 82 -8.70 54.58 -18.44
CA ARG A 82 -9.33 54.41 -19.76
C ARG A 82 -8.59 55.35 -20.72
N LYS A 83 -7.70 54.80 -21.54
CA LYS A 83 -7.31 55.31 -22.88
C LYS A 83 -6.15 54.47 -23.42
N PHE A 84 -6.46 53.26 -23.87
CA PHE A 84 -5.64 52.51 -24.83
C PHE A 84 -6.54 51.46 -25.49
N ASN A 85 -7.53 51.94 -26.26
CA ASN A 85 -8.33 51.07 -27.11
C ASN A 85 -8.86 51.90 -28.29
N ALA A 86 -7.98 52.16 -29.25
CA ALA A 86 -8.34 52.63 -30.59
C ALA A 86 -7.09 52.63 -31.49
N LEU A 87 -6.50 51.46 -31.74
CA LEU A 87 -5.70 51.16 -32.94
C LEU A 87 -5.18 49.73 -32.76
N LEU A 88 -5.91 48.72 -33.24
CA LEU A 88 -5.46 47.34 -33.54
C LEU A 88 -6.66 46.44 -33.95
N SER A 89 -7.76 47.01 -34.49
CA SER A 89 -8.99 46.26 -34.80
C SER A 89 -9.05 45.67 -36.21
N SER A 90 -7.93 45.40 -36.87
CA SER A 90 -7.96 44.79 -38.22
C SER A 90 -6.94 43.66 -38.45
N GLY A 91 -6.18 43.24 -37.42
CA GLY A 91 -5.18 42.16 -37.56
C GLY A 91 -5.45 40.87 -36.76
N ASN A 92 -6.35 40.87 -35.77
CA ASN A 92 -6.41 39.78 -34.78
C ASN A 92 -7.52 38.74 -34.98
N ALA A 93 -8.37 38.86 -36.00
CA ALA A 93 -9.46 37.91 -36.24
C ALA A 93 -8.98 36.55 -36.80
N ARG A 94 -7.74 36.43 -37.29
CA ARG A 94 -7.17 35.16 -37.75
C ARG A 94 -6.23 34.48 -36.74
N ARG A 95 -5.90 35.15 -35.63
CA ARG A 95 -5.06 34.58 -34.56
C ARG A 95 -5.89 34.07 -33.39
N ALA A 96 -7.10 34.61 -33.17
CA ALA A 96 -8.00 34.14 -32.11
C ALA A 96 -8.56 32.73 -32.34
N THR A 97 -8.62 32.24 -33.58
CA THR A 97 -9.08 30.87 -33.91
C THR A 97 -7.98 29.82 -33.87
N ALA A 98 -6.72 30.21 -33.69
CA ALA A 98 -5.59 29.28 -33.59
C ALA A 98 -5.04 29.12 -32.16
N VAL A 99 -5.42 30.01 -31.23
CA VAL A 99 -5.04 29.91 -29.81
C VAL A 99 -6.18 29.33 -28.96
N ALA A 100 -7.44 29.40 -29.42
CA ALA A 100 -8.58 28.73 -28.78
C ALA A 100 -8.62 27.20 -29.02
N SER A 101 -7.69 26.67 -29.84
CA SER A 101 -7.62 25.26 -30.21
C SER A 101 -6.44 24.52 -29.56
N ALA A 102 -5.57 25.24 -28.84
CA ALA A 102 -4.40 24.67 -28.17
C ALA A 102 -4.68 24.28 -26.71
N ASP A 103 -5.70 24.86 -26.08
CA ASP A 103 -6.10 24.56 -24.69
C ASP A 103 -7.17 23.45 -24.58
N ALA A 104 -7.54 22.82 -25.71
CA ALA A 104 -8.59 21.80 -25.77
C ALA A 104 -8.08 20.36 -25.99
N GLN A 105 -6.77 20.15 -26.05
CA GLN A 105 -6.15 18.83 -26.25
C GLN A 105 -4.97 18.60 -25.32
N ALA A 106 -5.20 18.80 -24.01
CA ALA A 106 -4.55 17.99 -22.99
C ALA A 106 -5.55 16.92 -22.54
N GLN A 107 -6.01 16.11 -23.50
CA GLN A 107 -6.56 14.80 -23.16
C GLN A 107 -5.40 14.02 -22.56
N ALA A 108 -5.32 14.02 -21.24
CA ALA A 108 -4.66 12.96 -20.52
C ALA A 108 -5.23 11.66 -21.10
N ASP A 109 -4.40 10.91 -21.82
CA ASP A 109 -4.64 9.50 -22.09
C ASP A 109 -4.98 8.88 -20.74
N THR A 110 -6.28 8.74 -20.49
CA THR A 110 -6.78 8.20 -19.23
C THR A 110 -6.54 6.71 -19.36
N THR A 111 -5.31 6.32 -19.09
CA THR A 111 -4.89 4.92 -19.10
C THR A 111 -5.75 4.23 -18.04
N THR A 112 -6.73 3.47 -18.49
CA THR A 112 -7.59 2.68 -17.62
C THR A 112 -6.70 1.60 -17.00
N VAL A 113 -6.48 1.70 -15.69
CA VAL A 113 -5.64 0.78 -14.94
C VAL A 113 -6.47 0.14 -13.83
N THR A 114 -6.42 -1.18 -13.74
CA THR A 114 -7.01 -1.92 -12.62
C THR A 114 -6.04 -2.00 -11.44
N VAL A 115 -6.56 -2.21 -10.23
CA VAL A 115 -5.71 -2.40 -9.03
C VAL A 115 -4.79 -3.61 -9.21
N LYS A 116 -5.29 -4.68 -9.83
CA LYS A 116 -4.50 -5.90 -10.08
C LYS A 116 -3.30 -5.66 -10.97
N GLU A 117 -3.49 -4.98 -12.11
CA GLU A 117 -2.40 -4.64 -13.03
C GLU A 117 -1.33 -3.80 -12.32
N PHE A 118 -1.77 -2.78 -11.57
CA PHE A 118 -0.85 -1.94 -10.81
C PHE A 118 -0.07 -2.72 -9.74
N LEU A 119 -0.71 -3.66 -9.04
CA LEU A 119 -0.05 -4.56 -8.09
C LEU A 119 0.95 -5.52 -8.77
N GLN A 120 0.72 -5.92 -10.02
CA GLN A 120 1.70 -6.70 -10.79
C GLN A 120 2.92 -5.84 -11.15
N ASP A 121 2.70 -4.61 -11.61
CA ASP A 121 3.77 -3.69 -11.99
C ASP A 121 4.58 -3.19 -10.78
N LEU A 122 4.06 -3.36 -9.55
CA LEU A 122 4.80 -3.09 -8.31
C LEU A 122 5.82 -4.16 -7.95
N LYS A 123 5.74 -5.38 -8.50
CA LYS A 123 6.67 -6.47 -8.17
C LYS A 123 8.16 -6.12 -8.33
N PRO A 124 8.59 -5.45 -9.42
CA PRO A 124 9.99 -5.08 -9.63
C PRO A 124 10.53 -4.04 -8.64
N VAL A 125 9.65 -3.34 -7.88
CA VAL A 125 10.08 -2.46 -6.79
C VAL A 125 10.77 -3.25 -5.68
N GLY A 126 10.49 -4.55 -5.56
CA GLY A 126 11.18 -5.42 -4.62
C GLY A 126 10.88 -5.06 -3.17
N ARG A 127 11.94 -4.86 -2.37
CA ARG A 127 11.85 -4.75 -0.91
C ARG A 127 11.05 -3.51 -0.49
N THR A 128 9.92 -3.72 0.16
CA THR A 128 9.07 -2.64 0.64
C THR A 128 8.69 -2.86 2.08
N ARG A 129 8.29 -1.79 2.77
CA ARG A 129 7.66 -1.85 4.07
C ARG A 129 6.18 -1.61 3.86
N LEU A 130 5.40 -2.64 4.16
CA LEU A 130 3.97 -2.61 4.23
C LEU A 130 3.55 -1.93 5.53
N ILE A 131 2.70 -0.91 5.41
CA ILE A 131 2.22 -0.10 6.52
C ILE A 131 0.69 -0.10 6.49
N VAL A 132 0.08 -0.53 7.59
CA VAL A 132 -1.36 -0.42 7.82
C VAL A 132 -1.58 0.40 9.08
N ASN A 133 -2.38 1.45 8.97
CA ASN A 133 -2.66 2.37 10.06
C ASN A 133 -4.17 2.39 10.32
N THR A 134 -4.58 2.04 11.53
CA THR A 134 -5.99 2.03 11.95
C THR A 134 -6.46 3.37 12.53
N GLY A 135 -5.58 4.36 12.58
CA GLY A 135 -5.76 5.65 13.27
C GLY A 135 -5.33 5.62 14.74
N VAL A 136 -5.30 4.44 15.37
CA VAL A 136 -4.87 4.26 16.77
C VAL A 136 -3.63 3.39 16.91
N ALA A 137 -3.37 2.53 15.92
CA ALA A 137 -2.20 1.68 15.87
C ALA A 137 -1.63 1.65 14.45
N VAL A 138 -0.31 1.51 14.38
CA VAL A 138 0.42 1.33 13.13
C VAL A 138 1.10 -0.03 13.20
N LEU A 139 0.83 -0.87 12.19
CA LEU A 139 1.57 -2.10 11.97
C LEU A 139 2.44 -1.91 10.74
N GLU A 140 3.75 -2.12 10.91
CA GLU A 140 4.72 -2.07 9.84
C GLU A 140 5.38 -3.44 9.70
N SER A 141 5.40 -4.00 8.50
CA SER A 141 6.19 -5.18 8.19
C SER A 141 7.02 -4.97 6.95
N THR A 142 8.26 -5.46 6.97
CA THR A 142 9.14 -5.39 5.79
C THR A 142 8.95 -6.66 4.99
N ILE A 143 8.65 -6.50 3.70
CA ILE A 143 8.46 -7.57 2.74
C ILE A 143 9.55 -7.55 1.68
N THR A 144 10.00 -8.73 1.22
CA THR A 144 11.05 -8.79 0.18
C THR A 144 10.51 -8.44 -1.21
N ASN A 145 9.29 -8.88 -1.57
CA ASN A 145 8.62 -8.51 -2.81
C ASN A 145 7.12 -8.86 -2.75
N LEU A 146 6.41 -8.59 -3.86
CA LEU A 146 4.99 -8.89 -4.04
C LEU A 146 4.75 -10.10 -4.97
N ASP A 147 5.76 -10.93 -5.27
CA ASP A 147 5.67 -11.98 -6.29
C ASP A 147 4.63 -13.05 -5.96
N LYS A 148 4.48 -13.36 -4.67
CA LYS A 148 3.55 -14.36 -4.12
C LYS A 148 2.13 -13.82 -3.92
N LEU A 149 1.78 -12.65 -4.47
CA LEU A 149 0.41 -12.16 -4.45
C LEU A 149 -0.53 -13.12 -5.17
N PHE A 150 -1.64 -13.46 -4.52
CA PHE A 150 -2.73 -14.22 -5.12
C PHE A 150 -4.07 -13.58 -4.81
N TYR A 151 -5.04 -13.80 -5.69
CA TYR A 151 -6.35 -13.16 -5.62
C TYR A 151 -7.43 -14.17 -5.23
N HIS A 152 -8.35 -13.75 -4.38
CA HIS A 152 -9.46 -14.58 -3.94
C HIS A 152 -10.74 -13.75 -3.81
N VAL A 153 -11.79 -14.16 -4.52
CA VAL A 153 -13.12 -13.54 -4.42
C VAL A 153 -13.84 -14.11 -3.21
N MET A 154 -14.18 -13.24 -2.26
CA MET A 154 -14.97 -13.59 -1.08
C MET A 154 -16.45 -13.27 -1.34
N PRO A 155 -17.35 -14.28 -1.36
CA PRO A 155 -18.78 -14.05 -1.60
C PRO A 155 -19.36 -13.00 -0.64
N GLY A 156 -20.01 -11.98 -1.20
CA GLY A 156 -20.63 -10.89 -0.44
C GLY A 156 -19.66 -9.87 0.19
N ARG A 157 -18.34 -10.03 0.01
CA ARG A 157 -17.33 -9.07 0.53
C ARG A 157 -16.48 -8.43 -0.56
N GLY A 158 -16.36 -9.07 -1.72
CA GLY A 158 -15.53 -8.59 -2.84
C GLY A 158 -14.23 -9.36 -2.98
N GLU A 159 -13.37 -8.90 -3.87
CA GLU A 159 -12.09 -9.53 -4.17
C GLU A 159 -10.94 -9.03 -3.31
N TYR A 160 -10.13 -9.97 -2.81
CA TYR A 160 -8.94 -9.68 -2.02
C TYR A 160 -7.67 -10.00 -2.79
N ALA A 161 -6.69 -9.12 -2.72
CA ALA A 161 -5.29 -9.43 -2.97
C ALA A 161 -4.65 -9.90 -1.65
N ASN A 162 -4.05 -11.08 -1.66
CA ASN A 162 -3.53 -11.75 -0.48
C ASN A 162 -2.04 -12.02 -0.65
N LEU A 163 -1.29 -11.83 0.43
CA LEU A 163 0.14 -12.14 0.50
C LEU A 163 0.41 -12.91 1.78
N MET A 164 0.88 -14.15 1.63
CA MET A 164 1.23 -15.04 2.74
C MET A 164 2.70 -15.42 2.62
N MET A 165 3.55 -14.87 3.49
CA MET A 165 4.99 -15.14 3.53
C MET A 165 5.37 -15.62 4.92
N LYS A 166 5.48 -16.94 5.06
CA LYS A 166 5.79 -17.60 6.34
C LYS A 166 7.17 -17.22 6.84
N GLU A 167 8.13 -17.08 5.93
CA GLU A 167 9.52 -16.77 6.25
C GLU A 167 9.67 -15.36 6.88
N GLU A 168 8.76 -14.45 6.54
CA GLU A 168 8.73 -13.07 7.00
C GLU A 168 7.64 -12.83 8.05
N ASN A 169 6.88 -13.88 8.40
CA ASN A 169 5.71 -13.83 9.28
C ASN A 169 4.70 -12.73 8.88
N VAL A 170 4.44 -12.63 7.57
CA VAL A 170 3.49 -11.69 7.00
C VAL A 170 2.28 -12.43 6.45
N ASP A 171 1.11 -12.05 6.93
CA ASP A 171 -0.18 -12.37 6.32
C ASP A 171 -0.92 -11.05 6.08
N PHE A 172 -1.11 -10.71 4.81
CA PHE A 172 -1.67 -9.44 4.37
C PHE A 172 -2.84 -9.67 3.42
N HIS A 173 -3.93 -8.94 3.67
CA HIS A 173 -5.14 -8.98 2.86
C HIS A 173 -5.56 -7.55 2.53
N LEU A 174 -5.69 -7.27 1.24
CA LEU A 174 -6.18 -6.00 0.72
C LEU A 174 -7.48 -6.25 -0.04
N LEU A 175 -8.59 -5.69 0.41
CA LEU A 175 -9.86 -5.70 -0.32
C LEU A 175 -9.74 -4.74 -1.51
N ILE A 176 -9.38 -5.26 -2.69
CA ILE A 176 -9.03 -4.44 -3.84
C ILE A 176 -10.24 -3.74 -4.47
N ASP A 177 -11.44 -4.27 -4.28
CA ASP A 177 -12.68 -3.62 -4.75
C ASP A 177 -13.01 -2.32 -4.02
N LYS A 178 -12.40 -2.11 -2.85
CA LYS A 178 -12.53 -0.85 -2.09
C LYS A 178 -11.43 0.14 -2.40
N VAL A 179 -10.37 -0.24 -3.13
CA VAL A 179 -9.26 0.64 -3.47
C VAL A 179 -9.59 1.41 -4.75
N VAL A 180 -9.75 2.73 -4.63
CA VAL A 180 -10.20 3.57 -5.75
C VAL A 180 -9.08 4.40 -6.37
N SER A 181 -7.99 4.64 -5.61
CA SER A 181 -6.84 5.39 -6.11
C SER A 181 -5.55 5.00 -5.40
N ALA A 182 -4.42 5.30 -6.04
CA ALA A 182 -3.11 5.24 -5.42
C ALA A 182 -2.36 6.56 -5.63
N LYS A 183 -1.49 6.90 -4.70
CA LYS A 183 -0.62 8.08 -4.81
C LYS A 183 0.83 7.70 -4.58
N LEU A 184 1.69 8.08 -5.52
CA LEU A 184 3.14 7.93 -5.44
C LEU A 184 3.72 9.24 -4.91
N GLU A 185 4.43 9.16 -3.79
CA GLU A 185 5.00 10.31 -3.08
C GLU A 185 6.49 10.09 -2.83
N THR A 186 7.30 11.08 -3.22
CA THR A 186 8.70 11.16 -2.82
C THR A 186 8.82 12.14 -1.66
N GLY A 187 9.55 11.77 -0.63
CA GLY A 187 9.75 12.55 0.58
C GLY A 187 11.17 12.41 1.12
N LYS A 188 11.34 12.84 2.37
CA LYS A 188 12.59 12.71 3.13
C LYS A 188 12.32 12.02 4.45
N SER A 189 13.24 11.15 4.86
CA SER A 189 13.19 10.48 6.15
C SER A 189 13.28 11.50 7.29
N MET A 190 12.68 11.19 8.43
CA MET A 190 12.88 11.99 9.66
C MET A 190 14.28 11.80 10.25
N ARG A 191 14.99 10.74 9.86
CA ARG A 191 16.32 10.37 10.38
C ARG A 191 17.47 10.78 9.44
N GLY A 192 17.39 11.97 8.85
CA GLY A 192 18.43 12.52 7.96
C GLY A 192 17.90 12.86 6.57
N ASP A 193 18.79 13.21 5.65
CA ASP A 193 18.42 13.64 4.28
C ASP A 193 18.28 12.46 3.30
N ILE A 194 17.71 11.34 3.79
CA ILE A 194 17.52 10.11 3.01
C ILE A 194 16.19 10.23 2.24
N PRO A 195 16.18 10.06 0.90
CA PRO A 195 14.95 10.08 0.14
C PRO A 195 14.04 8.89 0.50
N THR A 196 12.75 9.13 0.55
CA THR A 196 11.72 8.08 0.77
C THR A 196 10.78 8.02 -0.40
N TYR A 197 10.42 6.83 -0.85
CA TYR A 197 9.47 6.62 -1.94
C TYR A 197 8.28 5.84 -1.41
N MET A 198 7.09 6.43 -1.45
CA MET A 198 5.89 5.90 -0.81
C MET A 198 4.79 5.71 -1.86
N ILE A 199 4.06 4.61 -1.76
CA ILE A 199 2.83 4.36 -2.50
C ILE A 199 1.70 4.26 -1.49
N ARG A 200 0.67 5.10 -1.61
CA ARG A 200 -0.49 5.11 -0.71
C ARG A 200 -1.73 4.66 -1.46
N PHE A 201 -2.33 3.56 -1.03
CA PHE A 201 -3.62 3.11 -1.55
C PHE A 201 -4.73 3.79 -0.78
N LYS A 202 -5.68 4.40 -1.49
CA LYS A 202 -6.84 5.06 -0.90
C LYS A 202 -8.11 4.26 -1.17
N ASP A 203 -8.96 4.19 -0.15
CA ASP A 203 -10.27 3.56 -0.24
C ASP A 203 -11.34 4.48 -0.85
N ASP A 204 -12.56 3.96 -0.98
CA ASP A 204 -13.75 4.67 -1.45
C ASP A 204 -14.21 5.82 -0.53
N ASN A 205 -13.67 5.92 0.69
CA ASN A 205 -13.85 7.05 1.60
C ASN A 205 -12.73 8.10 1.46
N GLY A 206 -11.76 7.87 0.58
CA GLY A 206 -10.57 8.69 0.41
C GLY A 206 -9.52 8.54 1.52
N ALA A 207 -9.72 7.60 2.45
CA ALA A 207 -8.79 7.29 3.52
C ALA A 207 -7.68 6.37 3.00
N VAL A 208 -6.49 6.43 3.60
CA VAL A 208 -5.38 5.54 3.22
C VAL A 208 -5.60 4.16 3.82
N ALA A 209 -5.90 3.17 2.98
CA ALA A 209 -6.12 1.78 3.40
C ALA A 209 -4.82 1.05 3.73
N ALA A 210 -3.78 1.28 2.92
CA ALA A 210 -2.45 0.71 3.10
C ALA A 210 -1.39 1.60 2.45
N SER A 211 -0.14 1.48 2.88
CA SER A 211 1.00 2.12 2.23
C SER A 211 2.15 1.16 2.03
N LEU A 212 2.91 1.35 0.95
CA LEU A 212 4.17 0.69 0.69
C LEU A 212 5.27 1.73 0.65
N LEU A 213 6.23 1.63 1.57
CA LEU A 213 7.45 2.41 1.55
C LEU A 213 8.54 1.58 0.88
N VAL A 214 9.20 2.10 -0.16
CA VAL A 214 10.40 1.47 -0.72
C VAL A 214 11.50 1.51 0.33
N MET A 215 12.02 0.34 0.69
CA MET A 215 12.92 0.20 1.83
C MET A 215 14.36 0.06 1.37
N TRP A 216 15.24 0.83 1.99
CA TRP A 216 16.68 0.63 1.89
C TRP A 216 17.11 -0.70 2.53
N LYS A 217 18.32 -1.14 2.20
CA LYS A 217 18.96 -2.35 2.70
C LYS A 217 19.05 -2.33 4.23
N PRO A 218 18.84 -3.47 4.92
CA PRO A 218 19.00 -3.52 6.37
C PRO A 218 20.39 -3.04 6.81
N GLY A 219 20.42 -2.08 7.74
CA GLY A 219 21.67 -1.53 8.28
C GLY A 219 22.34 -0.46 7.41
N SER A 220 21.76 -0.07 6.26
CA SER A 220 22.22 1.09 5.49
C SER A 220 21.47 2.37 5.88
N ASP A 221 22.07 3.51 5.57
CA ASP A 221 21.47 4.84 5.72
C ASP A 221 20.99 5.36 4.35
N GLY A 222 20.14 4.58 3.68
CA GLY A 222 19.51 4.98 2.41
C GLY A 222 20.03 4.29 1.16
N ASP A 223 20.83 3.23 1.29
CA ASP A 223 21.24 2.42 0.13
C ASP A 223 20.12 1.44 -0.23
N PHE A 224 19.54 1.60 -1.41
CA PHE A 224 18.48 0.73 -1.94
C PHE A 224 19.05 -0.51 -2.64
N ASP A 225 18.19 -1.50 -2.89
CA ASP A 225 18.51 -2.63 -3.76
C ASP A 225 18.67 -2.18 -5.23
N ASP A 226 19.47 -2.91 -6.01
CA ASP A 226 19.77 -2.51 -7.39
C ASP A 226 18.50 -2.52 -8.25
N GLY A 227 18.26 -1.44 -8.99
CA GLY A 227 17.06 -1.27 -9.83
C GLY A 227 15.77 -0.94 -9.08
N GLN A 228 15.75 -0.97 -7.75
CA GLN A 228 14.54 -0.72 -6.96
C GLN A 228 13.99 0.70 -7.10
N VAL A 229 14.88 1.71 -6.99
CA VAL A 229 14.48 3.11 -7.16
C VAL A 229 14.08 3.38 -8.62
N GLU A 230 14.78 2.78 -9.57
CA GLU A 230 14.46 2.89 -11.00
C GLU A 230 13.08 2.29 -11.30
N ALA A 231 12.75 1.12 -10.75
CA ALA A 231 11.42 0.51 -10.87
C ALA A 231 10.32 1.43 -10.34
N TYR A 232 10.54 2.08 -9.19
CA TYR A 232 9.61 3.09 -8.68
C TYR A 232 9.47 4.30 -9.63
N GLN A 233 10.57 4.82 -10.17
CA GLN A 233 10.52 5.93 -11.13
C GLN A 233 9.82 5.52 -12.43
N ASN A 234 9.95 4.27 -12.85
CA ASN A 234 9.24 3.74 -14.02
C ASN A 234 7.73 3.68 -13.78
N LEU A 235 7.28 3.34 -12.57
CA LEU A 235 5.86 3.45 -12.19
C LEU A 235 5.38 4.89 -12.23
N LEU A 236 6.15 5.82 -11.67
CA LEU A 236 5.82 7.25 -11.68
C LEU A 236 5.72 7.79 -13.11
N LYS A 237 6.62 7.35 -14.00
CA LYS A 237 6.59 7.69 -15.42
C LYS A 237 5.40 7.06 -16.15
N LYS A 238 5.04 5.82 -15.81
CA LYS A 238 3.94 5.07 -16.45
C LYS A 238 2.57 5.61 -16.05
N TYR A 239 2.38 5.93 -14.77
CA TYR A 239 1.06 6.23 -14.20
C TYR A 239 0.88 7.66 -13.70
N GLY A 240 1.97 8.42 -13.51
CA GLY A 240 1.94 9.71 -12.81
C GLY A 240 1.95 9.57 -11.29
N SER A 241 1.86 10.69 -10.57
CA SER A 241 1.83 10.70 -9.10
C SER A 241 0.49 10.30 -8.52
N ASP A 242 -0.61 10.58 -9.22
CA ASP A 242 -1.97 10.34 -8.76
C ASP A 242 -2.67 9.42 -9.75
N ILE A 243 -3.06 8.24 -9.25
CA ILE A 243 -3.58 7.14 -10.05
C ILE A 243 -5.02 6.90 -9.62
N THR A 244 -5.94 6.89 -10.57
CA THR A 244 -7.33 6.49 -10.32
C THR A 244 -7.56 5.13 -10.96
N PHE A 245 -8.10 4.19 -10.19
CA PHE A 245 -8.35 2.84 -10.68
C PHE A 245 -9.75 2.72 -11.29
N THR A 246 -9.85 1.93 -12.35
CA THR A 246 -11.15 1.45 -12.83
C THR A 246 -11.59 0.26 -11.99
N ALA A 247 -12.91 0.06 -11.88
CA ALA A 247 -13.46 -1.10 -11.19
C ALA A 247 -12.88 -2.40 -11.77
N ASN A 248 -12.61 -3.38 -10.91
CA ASN A 248 -12.20 -4.71 -11.36
C ASN A 248 -13.37 -5.34 -12.11
N SER A 249 -13.17 -5.68 -13.37
CA SER A 249 -14.14 -6.50 -14.12
C SER A 249 -14.23 -7.87 -13.43
N SER A 250 -15.43 -8.23 -12.97
CA SER A 250 -15.70 -9.59 -12.51
C SER A 250 -15.76 -10.52 -13.72
N GLU A 251 -14.62 -11.11 -14.10
CA GLU A 251 -14.59 -12.25 -15.03
C GLU A 251 -15.12 -13.53 -14.37
#